data_AF-A0A0S3U7U4-F1
#
_entry.id   AF-A0A0S3U7U4-F1
#
_cell.length_a   1.000
_cell.length_b   1.000
_cell.length_c   1.000
_cell.angle_alpha   90.00
_cell.angle_beta   90.00
_cell.angle_gamma   90.00
#
_symmetry.space_group_name_H-M   'P 1'
#
loop_
_entity.id
_entity.type
_entity.pdbx_description
1 polymer ?
#
loop_
_entity_poly.entity_id
_entity_poly.type
_entity_poly.pdbx_seq_one_letter_code
_entity_poly.pdbx_strand_id
1 'polypeptide(L)' 'MKESAIYQAIQREVAEKMALNLLREGTSVEIVAYATGLSIGEVQQLQQQLNEPAQS' A
#
# COMPACT_ATOMS: atom_id res chain seq x y z
N MET A 1 5.41 -23.45 -11.87
CA MET A 1 5.77 -22.07 -11.46
C MET A 1 4.59 -21.09 -11.32
N LYS A 2 3.32 -21.47 -11.56
CA LYS A 2 2.16 -20.55 -11.39
C LYS A 2 1.85 -20.19 -9.93
N GLU A 3 2.13 -21.09 -8.99
CA GLU A 3 1.85 -20.88 -7.55
C GLU A 3 2.63 -19.69 -6.96
N SER A 4 3.83 -19.41 -7.48
CA SER A 4 4.65 -18.27 -7.03
C SER A 4 4.04 -16.92 -7.40
N ALA A 5 3.35 -16.81 -8.54
CA ALA A 5 2.75 -15.55 -8.98
C ALA A 5 1.49 -15.22 -8.16
N ILE A 6 0.67 -16.23 -7.85
CA ILE A 6 -0.52 -16.06 -7.01
C ILE A 6 -0.10 -15.66 -5.58
N TYR A 7 0.91 -16.33 -5.02
CA TYR A 7 1.42 -16.00 -3.70
C TYR A 7 1.96 -14.56 -3.63
N GLN A 8 2.73 -14.13 -4.63
CA GLN A 8 3.24 -12.76 -4.71
C GLN A 8 2.12 -11.73 -4.83
N ALA A 9 1.08 -12.02 -5.62
CA ALA A 9 -0.09 -11.15 -5.74
C ALA A 9 -0.84 -10.99 -4.41
N ILE A 10 -1.02 -12.08 -3.65
CA ILE A 10 -1.64 -12.03 -2.32
C ILE A 10 -0.79 -11.20 -1.35
N GLN A 11 0.52 -11.44 -1.30
CA GLN A 11 1.42 -10.68 -0.42
C GLN A 11 1.40 -9.19 -0.76
N ARG A 12 1.34 -8.86 -2.05
CA ARG A 12 1.21 -7.48 -2.52
C ARG A 12 -0.09 -6.83 -2.08
N GLU A 13 -1.22 -7.52 -2.27
CA GLU A 13 -2.53 -7.03 -1.87
C GLU A 13 -2.62 -6.78 -0.35
N VAL A 14 -2.03 -7.67 0.46
CA VAL A 14 -1.97 -7.50 1.92
C VAL A 14 -1.13 -6.28 2.29
N ALA A 15 0.03 -6.08 1.66
CA ALA A 15 0.89 -4.93 1.91
C ALA A 15 0.19 -3.61 1.58
N GLU A 16 -0.52 -3.54 0.44
CA GLU A 16 -1.28 -2.36 0.03
C GLU A 16 -2.43 -2.03 0.99
N LYS A 17 -3.18 -3.05 1.44
CA LYS A 17 -4.25 -2.86 2.44
C LYS A 17 -3.71 -2.35 3.77
N MET A 18 -2.59 -2.90 4.24
CA MET A 18 -1.93 -2.41 5.46
C MET A 18 -1.46 -0.97 5.30
N ALA A 19 -0.84 -0.63 4.16
CA ALA A 19 -0.39 0.72 3.89
C ALA A 19 -1.53 1.73 3.91
N LEU A 20 -2.65 1.43 3.24
CA LEU A 20 -3.83 2.30 3.21
C LEU A 20 -4.40 2.54 4.61
N ASN A 21 -4.47 1.51 5.46
CA ASN A 21 -4.96 1.66 6.83
C ASN A 21 -4.03 2.56 7.66
N LEU A 22 -2.71 2.35 7.60
CA LEU A 22 -1.74 3.16 8.34
C LEU A 22 -1.74 4.63 7.86
N LEU A 23 -1.86 4.86 6.54
CA LEU A 23 -1.95 6.20 5.97
C LEU A 23 -3.23 6.92 6.43
N ARG A 24 -4.36 6.22 6.53
CA ARG A 24 -5.62 6.77 7.08
C ARG A 24 -5.50 7.18 8.55
N GLU A 25 -4.70 6.45 9.32
CA GLU A 25 -4.37 6.81 10.72
C GLU A 25 -3.32 7.93 10.84
N GLY A 26 -2.87 8.51 9.71
CA GLY A 26 -1.89 9.61 9.69
C GLY A 26 -0.44 9.17 9.91
N THR A 27 -0.13 7.88 9.74
CA THR A 27 1.26 7.38 9.82
C THR A 27 2.09 7.94 8.66
N SER A 28 3.31 8.39 8.94
CA SER A 28 4.21 8.94 7.91
C SER A 28 4.56 7.90 6.83
N VAL A 29 4.72 8.37 5.59
CA VAL A 29 5.06 7.54 4.40
C VAL A 29 6.28 6.66 4.64
N GLU A 30 7.31 7.16 5.31
CA GLU A 30 8.56 6.45 5.57
C GLU A 30 8.35 5.24 6.50
N ILE A 31 7.57 5.42 7.56
CA ILE A 31 7.21 4.34 8.50
C ILE A 31 6.33 3.31 7.80
N VAL A 32 5.38 3.74 6.96
CA VAL A 32 4.51 2.83 6.21
C VAL A 32 5.33 1.99 5.21
N ALA A 33 6.25 2.62 4.47
CA ALA A 33 7.14 1.93 3.55
C ALA A 33 7.98 0.86 4.27
N TYR A 34 8.58 1.24 5.40
CA TYR A 34 9.34 0.32 6.24
C TYR A 34 8.48 -0.85 6.76
N ALA A 35 7.27 -0.60 7.24
CA ALA A 35 6.41 -1.61 7.86
C ALA A 35 5.78 -2.59 6.86
N THR A 36 5.55 -2.16 5.61
CA THR A 36 4.84 -2.94 4.59
C THR A 36 5.75 -3.57 3.55
N GLY A 37 7.02 -3.14 3.48
CA GLY A 37 7.96 -3.56 2.45
C GLY A 37 7.67 -2.95 1.07
N LEU A 38 6.73 -2.02 0.98
CA LEU A 38 6.51 -1.20 -0.21
C LEU A 38 7.59 -0.12 -0.32
N SER A 39 7.90 0.29 -1.54
CA SER A 39 8.75 1.46 -1.76
C SER A 39 8.02 2.75 -1.36
N ILE A 40 8.79 3.80 -1.05
CA ILE A 40 8.26 5.13 -0.75
C ILE A 40 7.32 5.63 -1.87
N GLY A 41 7.70 5.42 -3.14
CA GLY A 41 6.88 5.85 -4.28
C GLY A 41 5.52 5.14 -4.35
N GLU A 42 5.47 3.84 -4.05
CA GLU A 42 4.21 3.09 -4.01
C GLU A 42 3.31 3.58 -2.87
N VAL A 43 3.88 3.86 -1.70
CA VAL A 43 3.13 4.43 -0.57
C VAL A 43 2.62 5.84 -0.89
N GLN A 44 3.41 6.67 -1.58
CA GLN A 44 2.98 7.99 -2.03
C GLN A 44 1.83 7.92 -3.03
N GLN A 45 1.86 6.96 -3.96
CA GLN A 45 0.75 6.73 -4.90
C GLN A 45 -0.53 6.32 -4.16
N LEU A 46 -0.43 5.42 -3.17
CA LEU A 46 -1.57 5.04 -2.33
C LEU A 46 -2.11 6.23 -1.53
N GLN A 47 -1.23 7.09 -1.01
CA GLN A 47 -1.63 8.31 -0.31
C GLN A 47 -2.34 9.30 -1.24
N GLN A 48 -1.91 9.43 -2.49
CA GLN A 48 -2.59 10.24 -3.50
C GLN A 48 -3.99 9.72 -3.78
N GLN A 49 -4.15 8.41 -3.98
CA GLN A 49 -5.46 7.78 -4.20
C GLN A 49 -6.45 7.99 -3.05
N LEU A 50 -5.97 8.05 -1.80
CA LEU A 50 -6.80 8.38 -0.64
C LEU A 50 -7.26 9.85 -0.62
N ASN A 51 -6.45 10.74 -1.19
CA ASN A 51 -6.71 12.17 -1.22
C ASN A 51 -7.47 12.62 -2.47
N GLU A 52 -7.57 11.75 -3.49
CA GLU A 52 -8.45 11.99 -4.62
C GLU A 52 -9.91 11.90 -4.14
N PRO A 53 -10.73 12.95 -4.36
CA PRO A 53 -12.14 12.88 -4.02
C PRO A 53 -12.74 11.74 -4.82
N ALA A 54 -13.40 10.80 -4.14
CA ALA A 54 -14.18 9.75 -4.80
C ALA A 54 -15.08 10.43 -5.84
N GLN A 55 -14.76 10.23 -7.12
CA GLN A 55 -15.54 10.76 -8.23
C GLN A 55 -16.98 10.25 -8.02
N SER A 56 -17.88 11.20 -7.77
CA SER A 56 -19.30 10.95 -7.49
C SER A 56 -20.04 10.49 -8.74
#